data_AF-A0A947C6T4-F1
#
_entry.id   AF-A0A947C6T4-F1
#
_cell.length_a   1.000
_cell.length_b   1.000
_cell.length_c   1.000
_cell.angle_alpha   90.00
_cell.angle_beta   90.00
_cell.angle_gamma   90.00
#
_symmetry.space_group_name_H-M   'P 1'
#
loop_
_entity.id
_entity.type
_entity.pdbx_description
1 polymer ?
#
loop_
_entity_poly.entity_id
_entity_poly.type
_entity_poly.pdbx_seq_one_letter_code
_entity_poly.pdbx_strand_id
1 'polypeptide(L)'
;MSPIAWKVRVSACVLALVAGGSLAGATEMRRPPIALDPITIRPSPAFEPVHQEPGPGVPGVVPIIDDDVTGLRFPSGLTIHGGSKHRTILFTFDDGPSSRTTPRLLDLLDDLGIKALFFVTSESFGNGNPYERRHAGIVREIVRRGHLVGSHTETHRQLPLLGNEEIQAELAVTERKLRRAIGRKPRLIRPPGGALSKRVEGLLGDLGYTSVMWAVYAGDLEAKTPEDVVRTFFRVLERRERETGDRGGIVLMHDTKRHSLDALPRLVRALQRRNCALLERGEELYDIVDDLGYFIPGHEPDQTLAERQEELEHAARRACNTIALR
;
A
#
# COMPACT_ATOMS: atom_id res chain seq x y z
N MET A 1 -11.62 43.93 35.94
CA MET A 1 -10.48 43.19 35.37
C MET A 1 -10.19 42.01 36.28
N SER A 2 -10.64 40.82 35.90
CA SER A 2 -10.39 39.57 36.64
C SER A 2 -10.18 38.44 35.62
N PRO A 3 -9.10 37.65 35.71
CA PRO A 3 -8.79 36.60 34.74
C PRO A 3 -9.51 35.30 35.11
N ILE A 4 -10.06 34.60 34.11
CA ILE A 4 -10.68 33.28 34.26
C ILE A 4 -9.68 32.23 33.76
N ALA A 5 -9.17 31.42 34.70
CA ALA A 5 -8.28 30.30 34.45
C ALA A 5 -9.06 29.07 33.94
N TRP A 6 -8.56 28.46 32.87
CA TRP A 6 -9.08 27.20 32.31
C TRP A 6 -8.50 26.00 33.09
N LYS A 7 -9.37 25.16 33.66
CA LYS A 7 -9.00 23.87 34.25
C LYS A 7 -9.16 22.76 33.22
N VAL A 8 -8.05 22.11 32.90
CA VAL A 8 -7.96 20.85 32.16
C VAL A 8 -8.51 19.72 33.04
N ARG A 9 -9.39 18.87 32.48
CA ARG A 9 -9.84 17.62 33.11
C ARG A 9 -9.12 16.44 32.46
N VAL A 10 -8.29 15.76 33.24
CA VAL A 10 -7.75 14.42 32.94
C VAL A 10 -8.63 13.42 33.70
N SER A 11 -9.25 12.48 32.99
CA SER A 11 -9.95 11.34 33.61
C SER A 11 -9.04 10.12 33.64
N ALA A 12 -8.67 9.69 34.84
CA ALA A 12 -8.06 8.40 35.14
C ALA A 12 -9.11 7.51 35.83
N CYS A 13 -9.34 6.31 35.32
CA CYS A 13 -10.19 5.30 35.96
C CYS A 13 -9.33 4.24 36.67
N VAL A 14 -9.25 4.44 37.98
CA VAL A 14 -9.16 3.55 39.15
C VAL A 14 -9.03 2.02 38.94
N LEU A 15 -8.01 1.49 39.65
CA LEU A 15 -7.79 0.10 40.08
C LEU A 15 -8.92 -0.47 40.94
N ALA A 16 -9.22 -1.77 40.80
CA ALA A 16 -9.84 -2.57 41.85
C ALA A 16 -8.92 -3.75 42.24
N LEU A 17 -8.41 -3.68 43.47
CA LEU A 17 -7.76 -4.74 44.23
C LEU A 17 -8.83 -5.51 45.01
N VAL A 18 -8.83 -6.84 44.93
CA VAL A 18 -9.47 -7.70 45.93
C VAL A 18 -8.45 -8.75 46.36
N ALA A 19 -8.13 -8.73 47.65
CA ALA A 19 -7.34 -9.74 48.34
C ALA A 19 -8.28 -10.70 49.07
N GLY A 20 -7.90 -11.98 49.18
CA GLY A 20 -8.43 -12.88 50.20
C GLY A 20 -8.38 -14.37 49.86
N GLY A 21 -7.59 -15.12 50.64
CA GLY A 21 -7.96 -16.48 51.05
C GLY A 21 -7.20 -17.64 50.40
N SER A 22 -6.18 -18.14 51.10
CA SER A 22 -5.51 -19.41 50.87
C SER A 22 -6.24 -20.54 51.60
N LEU A 23 -6.39 -21.73 50.99
CA LEU A 23 -6.53 -23.02 51.68
C LEU A 23 -6.07 -24.16 50.75
N ALA A 24 -5.19 -24.99 51.30
CA ALA A 24 -4.55 -26.14 50.67
C ALA A 24 -5.50 -27.33 50.51
N GLY A 25 -5.24 -28.16 49.49
CA GLY A 25 -5.91 -29.46 49.31
C GLY A 25 -5.75 -30.01 47.89
N ALA A 26 -4.52 -30.34 47.48
CA ALA A 26 -4.29 -31.05 46.22
C ALA A 26 -4.51 -32.56 46.43
N THR A 27 -5.64 -33.08 45.95
CA THR A 27 -5.87 -34.52 45.75
C THR A 27 -5.51 -34.90 44.32
N GLU A 28 -4.47 -35.72 44.22
CA GLU A 28 -3.89 -36.23 42.99
C GLU A 28 -4.80 -37.34 42.40
N MET A 29 -5.54 -37.04 41.32
CA MET A 29 -6.24 -38.07 40.55
C MET A 29 -5.29 -38.74 39.55
N ARG A 30 -4.76 -39.91 39.92
CA ARG A 30 -4.05 -40.83 39.03
C ARG A 30 -5.00 -41.34 37.93
N ARG A 31 -4.66 -41.07 36.66
CA ARG A 31 -5.21 -41.78 35.50
C ARG A 31 -4.41 -43.06 35.23
N PRO A 32 -5.05 -44.19 34.87
CA PRO A 32 -4.32 -45.42 34.53
C PRO A 32 -3.58 -45.25 33.19
N PRO A 33 -2.43 -45.92 32.99
CA PRO A 33 -1.67 -45.84 31.75
C PRO A 33 -2.41 -46.57 30.62
N ILE A 34 -2.50 -45.92 29.46
CA ILE A 34 -2.94 -46.53 28.20
C ILE A 34 -1.75 -47.31 27.64
N ALA A 35 -1.89 -48.63 27.50
CA ALA A 35 -0.93 -49.47 26.78
C ALA A 35 -1.08 -49.20 25.27
N LEU A 36 0.02 -48.86 24.61
CA LEU A 36 0.11 -48.80 23.14
C LEU A 36 0.80 -50.07 22.65
N ASP A 37 0.21 -50.73 21.66
CA ASP A 37 0.79 -51.91 21.02
C ASP A 37 2.13 -51.58 20.34
N PRO A 38 3.11 -52.51 20.34
CA PRO A 38 4.39 -52.28 19.69
C PRO A 38 4.24 -52.26 18.16
N ILE A 39 4.52 -51.11 17.56
CA ILE A 39 4.63 -50.96 16.10
C ILE A 39 5.85 -51.75 15.63
N THR A 40 5.64 -52.73 14.76
CA THR A 40 6.73 -53.48 14.13
C THR A 40 7.23 -52.70 12.92
N ILE A 41 8.45 -52.14 13.00
CA ILE A 41 9.09 -51.45 11.87
C ILE A 41 9.77 -52.51 10.99
N ARG A 42 9.33 -52.64 9.74
CA ARG A 42 10.07 -53.38 8.70
C ARG A 42 11.27 -52.54 8.24
N PRO A 43 12.48 -53.10 8.10
CA PRO A 43 13.60 -52.36 7.53
C PRO A 43 13.40 -52.14 6.03
N SER A 44 13.50 -50.89 5.59
CA SER A 44 13.64 -50.55 4.16
C SER A 44 15.04 -50.91 3.66
N PRO A 45 15.18 -51.32 2.39
CA PRO A 45 16.47 -51.61 1.80
C PRO A 45 17.35 -50.36 1.72
N ALA A 46 18.65 -50.54 1.95
CA ALA A 46 19.65 -49.48 1.87
C ALA A 46 19.77 -48.96 0.42
N PHE A 47 19.56 -47.66 0.23
CA PHE A 47 19.94 -46.96 -1.00
C PHE A 47 21.30 -46.30 -0.79
N GLU A 48 22.27 -46.67 -1.63
CA GLU A 48 23.55 -45.98 -1.78
C GLU A 48 23.37 -44.59 -2.42
N PRO A 49 24.30 -43.64 -2.18
CA PRO A 49 24.03 -42.22 -2.35
C PRO A 49 24.22 -41.78 -3.80
N VAL A 50 23.18 -41.20 -4.40
CA VAL A 50 23.27 -40.54 -5.69
C VAL A 50 22.80 -39.10 -5.52
N HIS A 51 23.78 -38.20 -5.61
CA HIS A 51 23.70 -36.74 -5.71
C HIS A 51 23.25 -35.93 -4.47
N GLN A 52 24.14 -35.03 -4.04
CA GLN A 52 23.81 -33.85 -3.23
C GLN A 52 22.94 -32.90 -4.08
N GLU A 53 21.70 -32.68 -3.66
CA GLU A 53 20.87 -31.58 -4.16
C GLU A 53 20.82 -30.45 -3.10
N PRO A 54 21.01 -29.18 -3.51
CA PRO A 54 20.83 -28.03 -2.63
C PRO A 54 19.35 -27.87 -2.28
N GLY A 55 19.06 -27.44 -1.05
CA GLY A 55 17.70 -27.21 -0.55
C GLY A 55 16.86 -26.29 -1.45
N PRO A 56 15.52 -26.31 -1.33
CA PRO A 56 14.62 -25.69 -2.29
C PRO A 56 15.00 -24.24 -2.54
N GLY A 57 15.47 -24.00 -3.76
CA GLY A 57 15.85 -22.68 -4.25
C GLY A 57 14.71 -21.70 -4.05
N VAL A 58 15.06 -20.50 -3.60
CA VAL A 58 14.19 -19.33 -3.78
C VAL A 58 13.77 -19.33 -5.24
N PRO A 59 12.46 -19.32 -5.57
CA PRO A 59 12.03 -19.24 -6.97
C PRO A 59 12.82 -18.14 -7.66
N GLY A 60 13.49 -18.52 -8.77
CA GLY A 60 14.37 -17.64 -9.51
C GLY A 60 13.69 -16.30 -9.75
N VAL A 61 14.45 -15.22 -9.60
CA VAL A 61 14.02 -13.86 -9.92
C VAL A 61 13.51 -13.89 -11.35
N VAL A 62 12.18 -13.94 -11.52
CA VAL A 62 11.55 -13.85 -12.83
C VAL A 62 11.88 -12.45 -13.35
N PRO A 63 12.45 -12.29 -14.56
CA PRO A 63 12.70 -10.97 -15.12
C PRO A 63 11.36 -10.24 -15.23
N ILE A 64 11.27 -9.12 -14.53
CA ILE A 64 10.12 -8.22 -14.55
C ILE A 64 10.14 -7.51 -15.91
N ILE A 65 9.08 -7.71 -16.71
CA ILE A 65 8.94 -7.23 -18.11
C ILE A 65 8.39 -5.78 -18.14
N ASP A 66 8.76 -4.98 -17.15
CA ASP A 66 8.48 -3.55 -17.12
C ASP A 66 9.75 -2.86 -16.59
N ASP A 67 10.33 -2.00 -17.42
CA ASP A 67 11.67 -1.48 -17.18
C ASP A 67 11.71 -0.45 -16.07
N ASP A 68 10.56 0.11 -15.66
CA ASP A 68 10.50 1.10 -14.59
C ASP A 68 9.54 0.84 -13.42
N VAL A 69 9.56 -0.38 -12.91
CA VAL A 69 8.80 -0.74 -11.69
C VAL A 69 9.25 -0.01 -10.40
N THR A 70 10.30 0.82 -10.48
CA THR A 70 10.93 1.49 -9.34
C THR A 70 10.95 3.02 -9.43
N GLY A 71 10.59 3.63 -10.57
CA GLY A 71 10.57 5.07 -10.82
C GLY A 71 11.89 5.73 -11.30
N LEU A 72 12.78 4.98 -11.94
CA LEU A 72 13.99 5.40 -12.63
C LEU A 72 13.77 6.49 -13.69
N ARG A 73 12.58 6.60 -14.29
CA ARG A 73 12.28 7.66 -15.26
C ARG A 73 12.03 9.02 -14.62
N PHE A 74 11.87 9.07 -13.29
CA PHE A 74 11.58 10.30 -12.56
C PHE A 74 12.85 10.95 -11.98
N PRO A 75 12.96 12.29 -12.01
CA PRO A 75 14.12 12.99 -11.49
C PRO A 75 14.30 12.78 -9.98
N SER A 76 15.54 12.52 -9.56
CA SER A 76 15.92 12.53 -8.15
C SER A 76 15.73 13.91 -7.53
N GLY A 77 15.33 13.97 -6.26
CA GLY A 77 15.07 15.21 -5.53
C GLY A 77 13.73 15.89 -5.87
N LEU A 78 12.97 15.33 -6.83
CA LEU A 78 11.61 15.79 -7.10
C LEU A 78 10.66 15.36 -5.97
N THR A 79 9.80 16.28 -5.55
CA THR A 79 8.62 15.99 -4.72
C THR A 79 7.36 16.13 -5.56
N ILE A 80 6.70 15.01 -5.84
CA ILE A 80 5.41 14.95 -6.52
C ILE A 80 4.32 15.21 -5.47
N HIS A 81 3.72 16.39 -5.50
CA HIS A 81 2.66 16.76 -4.55
C HIS A 81 1.32 16.05 -4.83
N GLY A 82 1.13 15.57 -6.06
CA GLY A 82 0.04 14.66 -6.42
C GLY A 82 -1.29 15.30 -6.81
N GLY A 83 -1.38 16.62 -6.94
CA GLY A 83 -2.58 17.28 -7.50
C GLY A 83 -2.57 17.30 -9.03
N SER A 84 -3.74 17.27 -9.66
CA SER A 84 -3.87 17.35 -11.12
C SER A 84 -4.93 18.37 -11.53
N LYS A 85 -4.64 19.17 -12.56
CA LYS A 85 -5.64 20.04 -13.22
C LYS A 85 -6.62 19.26 -14.08
N HIS A 86 -6.30 18.00 -14.37
CA HIS A 86 -7.16 17.08 -15.10
C HIS A 86 -7.85 16.14 -14.12
N ARG A 87 -8.97 15.55 -14.54
CA ARG A 87 -9.68 14.51 -13.79
C ARG A 87 -8.93 13.17 -13.78
N THR A 88 -7.61 13.17 -13.56
CA THR A 88 -6.79 11.95 -13.47
C THR A 88 -6.68 11.46 -12.02
N ILE A 89 -6.84 10.16 -11.81
CA ILE A 89 -6.83 9.51 -10.50
C ILE A 89 -5.78 8.40 -10.52
N LEU A 90 -4.80 8.45 -9.60
CA LEU A 90 -3.83 7.38 -9.41
C LEU A 90 -4.01 6.78 -8.02
N PHE A 91 -4.35 5.50 -7.95
CA PHE A 91 -4.48 4.80 -6.67
C PHE A 91 -3.12 4.38 -6.12
N THR A 92 -2.88 4.68 -4.85
CA THR A 92 -1.65 4.29 -4.15
C THR A 92 -1.96 3.68 -2.79
N PHE A 93 -1.12 2.76 -2.35
CA PHE A 93 -1.30 2.00 -1.12
C PHE A 93 -0.04 1.97 -0.26
N ASP A 94 -0.17 2.40 1.00
CA ASP A 94 0.93 2.44 1.97
C ASP A 94 0.86 1.27 2.98
N ASP A 95 1.95 1.08 3.73
CA ASP A 95 2.17 0.17 4.86
C ASP A 95 2.32 -1.33 4.53
N GLY A 96 2.00 -1.72 3.31
CA GLY A 96 2.07 -3.10 2.85
C GLY A 96 3.48 -3.70 2.84
N PRO A 97 3.61 -5.00 2.55
CA PRO A 97 2.52 -5.93 2.23
C PRO A 97 1.84 -6.53 3.47
N SER A 98 0.52 -6.63 3.44
CA SER A 98 -0.28 -7.44 4.35
C SER A 98 -0.62 -8.78 3.73
N SER A 99 -0.31 -9.85 4.44
CA SER A 99 -0.57 -11.20 3.93
C SER A 99 -2.02 -11.68 4.01
N ARG A 100 -2.93 -10.84 4.53
CA ARG A 100 -4.37 -11.07 4.56
C ARG A 100 -5.12 -10.28 3.49
N THR A 101 -4.63 -9.09 3.16
CA THR A 101 -5.37 -8.11 2.35
C THR A 101 -4.67 -7.81 1.03
N THR A 102 -3.35 -7.65 0.98
CA THR A 102 -2.65 -7.29 -0.26
C THR A 102 -2.92 -8.27 -1.41
N PRO A 103 -2.87 -9.61 -1.24
CA PRO A 103 -3.20 -10.53 -2.34
C PRO A 103 -4.62 -10.34 -2.88
N ARG A 104 -5.60 -10.11 -1.99
CA ARG A 104 -6.99 -9.88 -2.38
C ARG A 104 -7.18 -8.53 -3.07
N LEU A 105 -6.39 -7.52 -2.68
CA LEU A 105 -6.37 -6.23 -3.35
C LEU A 105 -5.81 -6.37 -4.78
N LEU A 106 -4.75 -7.17 -4.97
CA LEU A 106 -4.20 -7.45 -6.28
C LEU A 106 -5.22 -8.13 -7.19
N ASP A 107 -5.97 -9.11 -6.68
CA ASP A 107 -7.04 -9.76 -7.45
C ASP A 107 -8.14 -8.75 -7.85
N LEU A 108 -8.54 -7.86 -6.93
CA LEU A 108 -9.50 -6.79 -7.23
C LEU A 108 -8.98 -5.78 -8.24
N LEU A 109 -7.70 -5.42 -8.19
CA LEU A 109 -7.06 -4.51 -9.14
C LEU A 109 -7.04 -5.12 -10.55
N ASP A 110 -6.73 -6.41 -10.66
CA ASP A 110 -6.78 -7.14 -11.93
C ASP A 110 -8.21 -7.21 -12.48
N ASP A 111 -9.20 -7.54 -11.65
CA ASP A 111 -10.62 -7.57 -12.03
C ASP A 111 -11.13 -6.21 -12.53
N LEU A 112 -10.59 -5.12 -11.98
CA LEU A 112 -10.94 -3.74 -12.35
C LEU A 112 -10.09 -3.20 -13.50
N GLY A 113 -9.03 -3.91 -13.92
CA GLY A 113 -8.09 -3.44 -14.93
C GLY A 113 -7.27 -2.22 -14.48
N ILE A 114 -6.95 -2.10 -13.19
CA ILE A 114 -6.25 -0.95 -12.61
C ILE A 114 -4.84 -1.34 -12.22
N LYS A 115 -3.85 -0.55 -12.63
CA LYS A 115 -2.50 -0.57 -12.03
C LYS A 115 -2.35 0.57 -11.02
N ALA A 116 -1.49 0.36 -10.03
CA ALA A 116 -1.40 1.18 -8.82
C ALA A 116 0.06 1.25 -8.34
N LEU A 117 0.32 2.15 -7.39
CA LEU A 117 1.61 2.24 -6.69
C LEU A 117 1.51 1.71 -5.27
N PHE A 118 2.49 0.92 -4.85
CA PHE A 118 2.58 0.41 -3.49
C PHE A 118 3.83 0.95 -2.80
N PHE A 119 3.67 1.68 -1.70
CA PHE A 119 4.77 2.09 -0.83
C PHE A 119 4.88 1.10 0.31
N VAL A 120 5.89 0.22 0.23
CA VAL A 120 6.00 -0.90 1.16
C VAL A 120 6.93 -0.58 2.33
N THR A 121 6.51 -0.97 3.54
CA THR A 121 7.33 -0.91 4.75
C THR A 121 8.12 -2.20 4.89
N SER A 122 9.44 -2.11 4.87
CA SER A 122 10.27 -3.30 4.70
C SER A 122 10.52 -4.13 5.95
N GLU A 123 10.20 -3.65 7.16
CA GLU A 123 10.26 -4.45 8.38
C GLU A 123 9.47 -5.77 8.25
N SER A 124 8.34 -5.75 7.53
CA SER A 124 7.46 -6.91 7.39
C SER A 124 7.93 -7.98 6.39
N PHE A 125 8.98 -7.73 5.59
CA PHE A 125 9.45 -8.68 4.57
C PHE A 125 10.97 -8.82 4.49
N GLY A 126 11.42 -9.97 3.97
CA GLY A 126 12.83 -10.34 3.98
C GLY A 126 13.03 -11.83 3.74
N ASN A 127 14.16 -12.35 4.22
CA ASN A 127 14.52 -13.77 4.07
C ASN A 127 14.80 -14.46 5.42
N GLY A 128 14.68 -13.75 6.54
CA GLY A 128 15.10 -14.25 7.85
C GLY A 128 14.22 -15.38 8.38
N ASN A 129 12.91 -15.32 8.14
CA ASN A 129 11.95 -16.31 8.62
C ASN A 129 10.83 -16.59 7.58
N PRO A 130 9.98 -17.62 7.78
CA PRO A 130 8.90 -17.95 6.84
C PRO A 130 7.89 -16.82 6.60
N TYR A 131 7.59 -16.00 7.62
CA TYR A 131 6.67 -14.88 7.52
C TYR A 131 7.23 -13.80 6.58
N GLU A 132 8.48 -13.40 6.80
CA GLU A 132 9.20 -12.45 5.95
C GLU A 132 9.29 -12.93 4.49
N ARG A 133 9.60 -14.22 4.27
CA ARG A 133 9.68 -14.80 2.92
C ARG A 133 8.34 -14.79 2.20
N ARG A 134 7.24 -15.06 2.92
CA ARG A 134 5.88 -14.98 2.38
C ARG A 134 5.54 -13.55 1.96
N HIS A 135 5.87 -12.57 2.81
CA HIS A 135 5.64 -11.16 2.49
C HIS A 135 6.51 -10.69 1.31
N ALA A 136 7.77 -11.12 1.23
CA ALA A 136 8.61 -10.85 0.06
C ALA A 136 8.04 -11.45 -1.23
N GLY A 137 7.37 -12.61 -1.14
CA GLY A 137 6.60 -13.19 -2.24
C GLY A 137 5.42 -12.32 -2.68
N ILE A 138 4.75 -11.63 -1.76
CA ILE A 138 3.68 -10.68 -2.09
C ILE A 138 4.25 -9.46 -2.82
N VAL A 139 5.40 -8.93 -2.38
CA VAL A 139 6.06 -7.81 -3.09
C VAL A 139 6.42 -8.19 -4.52
N ARG A 140 6.91 -9.43 -4.74
CA ARG A 140 7.14 -9.95 -6.09
C ARG A 140 5.87 -10.00 -6.92
N GLU A 141 4.75 -10.41 -6.30
CA GLU A 141 3.47 -10.50 -6.97
C GLU A 141 2.91 -9.13 -7.38
N ILE A 142 3.08 -8.10 -6.53
CA ILE A 142 2.74 -6.71 -6.85
C ILE A 142 3.42 -6.32 -8.18
N VAL A 143 4.73 -6.54 -8.28
CA VAL A 143 5.50 -6.16 -9.46
C VAL A 143 5.19 -7.06 -10.67
N ARG A 144 5.04 -8.38 -10.46
CA ARG A 144 4.68 -9.34 -11.52
C ARG A 144 3.36 -8.99 -12.20
N ARG A 145 2.43 -8.36 -11.46
CA ARG A 145 1.14 -7.89 -11.97
C ARG A 145 1.21 -6.49 -12.59
N GLY A 146 2.39 -5.89 -12.76
CA GLY A 146 2.56 -4.60 -13.43
C GLY A 146 2.23 -3.38 -12.56
N HIS A 147 2.33 -3.52 -11.23
CA HIS A 147 2.25 -2.38 -10.32
C HIS A 147 3.65 -1.86 -9.97
N LEU A 148 3.76 -0.56 -9.69
CA LEU A 148 5.03 0.01 -9.24
C LEU A 148 5.20 -0.17 -7.73
N VAL A 149 6.45 -0.31 -7.29
CA VAL A 149 6.81 -0.41 -5.87
C VAL A 149 7.78 0.70 -5.46
N GLY A 150 7.36 1.48 -4.46
CA GLY A 150 8.16 2.49 -3.78
C GLY A 150 8.51 2.08 -2.34
N SER A 151 9.42 2.83 -1.74
CA SER A 151 9.81 2.67 -0.33
C SER A 151 8.84 3.42 0.60
N HIS A 152 8.45 2.78 1.70
CA HIS A 152 7.84 3.44 2.87
C HIS A 152 8.71 3.30 4.13
N THR A 153 10.03 3.28 3.90
CA THR A 153 11.10 3.04 4.88
C THR A 153 11.04 1.65 5.52
N GLU A 154 11.98 1.38 6.44
CA GLU A 154 12.04 0.08 7.11
C GLU A 154 11.05 0.03 8.26
N THR A 155 11.12 0.99 9.19
CA THR A 155 10.35 0.95 10.46
C THR A 155 9.21 1.96 10.53
N HIS A 156 8.87 2.60 9.40
CA HIS A 156 7.78 3.59 9.32
C HIS A 156 7.99 4.83 10.25
N ARG A 157 9.23 5.14 10.62
CA ARG A 157 9.55 6.32 11.43
C ARG A 157 9.47 7.59 10.58
N GLN A 158 8.92 8.67 11.14
CA GLN A 158 8.90 9.97 10.47
C GLN A 158 10.33 10.51 10.31
N LEU A 159 10.77 10.65 9.07
CA LEU A 159 12.15 11.02 8.73
C LEU A 159 12.64 12.32 9.38
N PRO A 160 11.83 13.39 9.54
CA PRO A 160 12.30 14.62 10.19
C PRO A 160 12.72 14.44 11.66
N LEU A 161 12.24 13.38 12.32
CA LEU A 161 12.59 13.05 13.72
C LEU A 161 13.90 12.27 13.84
N LEU A 162 14.52 11.91 12.70
CA LEU A 162 15.73 11.09 12.62
C LEU A 162 16.95 11.93 12.24
N GLY A 163 18.12 11.51 12.71
CA GLY A 163 19.41 11.96 12.19
C GLY A 163 19.66 11.43 10.77
N ASN A 164 20.55 12.08 10.01
CA ASN A 164 20.81 11.69 8.61
C ASN A 164 21.31 10.24 8.49
N GLU A 165 22.14 9.77 9.42
CA GLU A 165 22.64 8.39 9.44
C GLU A 165 21.52 7.36 9.69
N GLU A 166 20.57 7.68 10.59
CA GLU A 166 19.39 6.84 10.82
C GLU A 166 18.49 6.77 9.57
N ILE A 167 18.28 7.90 8.88
CA ILE A 167 17.53 7.93 7.61
C ILE A 167 18.25 7.07 6.57
N GLN A 168 19.56 7.20 6.43
CA GLN A 168 20.34 6.38 5.50
C GLN A 168 20.24 4.89 5.85
N ALA A 169 20.24 4.54 7.13
CA ALA A 169 20.07 3.16 7.58
C ALA A 169 18.67 2.60 7.23
N GLU A 170 17.60 3.35 7.52
CA GLU A 170 16.22 3.01 7.12
C GLU A 170 16.14 2.69 5.62
N LEU A 171 16.68 3.57 4.80
CA LEU A 171 16.65 3.43 3.34
C LEU A 171 17.54 2.29 2.86
N ALA A 172 18.76 2.17 3.37
CA ALA A 172 19.69 1.11 2.96
C ALA A 172 19.17 -0.30 3.29
N VAL A 173 18.47 -0.47 4.42
CA VAL A 173 17.81 -1.75 4.74
C VAL A 173 16.71 -2.04 3.73
N THR A 174 15.84 -1.05 3.49
CA THR A 174 14.73 -1.14 2.52
C THR A 174 15.22 -1.50 1.13
N GLU A 175 16.26 -0.81 0.64
CA GLU A 175 16.88 -1.05 -0.66
C GLU A 175 17.43 -2.48 -0.79
N ARG A 176 18.11 -3.00 0.24
CA ARG A 176 18.64 -4.37 0.21
C ARG A 176 17.51 -5.40 0.14
N LYS A 177 16.44 -5.20 0.91
CA LYS A 177 15.28 -6.11 0.94
C LYS A 177 14.53 -6.08 -0.40
N LEU A 178 14.27 -4.91 -0.95
CA LEU A 178 13.62 -4.76 -2.25
C LEU A 178 14.49 -5.29 -3.39
N ARG A 179 15.79 -5.00 -3.41
CA ARG A 179 16.70 -5.57 -4.43
C ARG A 179 16.71 -7.10 -4.40
N ARG A 180 16.62 -7.71 -3.22
CA ARG A 180 16.50 -9.18 -3.10
C ARG A 180 15.13 -9.69 -3.52
N ALA A 181 14.06 -8.97 -3.23
CA ALA A 181 12.71 -9.38 -3.56
C ALA A 181 12.43 -9.26 -5.07
N ILE A 182 12.74 -8.11 -5.65
CA ILE A 182 12.30 -7.70 -7.00
C ILE A 182 13.47 -7.31 -7.93
N GLY A 183 14.71 -7.60 -7.54
CA GLY A 183 15.90 -7.42 -8.39
C GLY A 183 16.40 -5.97 -8.53
N ARG A 184 15.65 -4.97 -8.04
CA ARG A 184 15.96 -3.54 -8.23
C ARG A 184 15.82 -2.72 -6.93
N LYS A 185 16.52 -1.59 -6.87
CA LYS A 185 16.39 -0.59 -5.78
C LYS A 185 15.19 0.32 -6.08
N PRO A 186 14.31 0.65 -5.11
CA PRO A 186 13.28 1.66 -5.30
C PRO A 186 13.88 3.04 -5.53
N ARG A 187 13.30 3.83 -6.44
CA ARG A 187 13.59 5.26 -6.63
C ARG A 187 12.44 6.13 -6.16
N LEU A 188 11.22 5.59 -6.09
CA LEU A 188 10.10 6.23 -5.43
C LEU A 188 10.16 6.02 -3.92
N ILE A 189 9.84 7.05 -3.16
CA ILE A 189 9.62 6.99 -1.72
C ILE A 189 8.39 7.80 -1.35
N ARG A 190 7.60 7.30 -0.41
CA ARG A 190 6.66 8.13 0.34
C ARG A 190 7.16 8.21 1.78
N PRO A 191 7.54 9.39 2.30
CA PRO A 191 7.95 9.52 3.68
C PRO A 191 6.80 9.17 4.65
N PRO A 192 7.03 8.35 5.69
CA PRO A 192 6.00 8.00 6.67
C PRO A 192 5.29 9.21 7.26
N GLY A 193 3.96 9.15 7.31
CA GLY A 193 3.09 10.25 7.74
C GLY A 193 3.14 11.50 6.85
N GLY A 194 3.72 11.41 5.64
CA GLY A 194 3.94 12.56 4.76
C GLY A 194 4.93 13.58 5.33
N ALA A 195 5.75 13.18 6.30
CA ALA A 195 6.62 14.10 7.04
C ALA A 195 7.88 14.43 6.23
N LEU A 196 7.98 15.67 5.76
CA LEU A 196 9.15 16.22 5.07
C LEU A 196 9.69 17.46 5.79
N SER A 197 10.98 17.70 5.60
CA SER A 197 11.67 18.95 5.94
C SER A 197 12.69 19.24 4.86
N LYS A 198 13.16 20.49 4.71
CA LYS A 198 14.17 20.82 3.69
C LYS A 198 15.44 19.96 3.78
N ARG A 199 15.84 19.60 5.02
CA ARG A 199 16.94 18.65 5.27
C ARG A 199 16.64 17.27 4.70
N VAL A 200 15.45 16.74 4.98
CA VAL A 200 15.03 15.41 4.50
C VAL A 200 14.86 15.41 2.98
N GLU A 201 14.26 16.45 2.40
CA GLU A 201 14.12 16.60 0.94
C GLU A 201 15.48 16.58 0.24
N GLY A 202 16.44 17.38 0.74
CA GLY A 202 17.81 17.40 0.21
C GLY A 202 18.49 16.04 0.31
N LEU A 203 18.43 15.39 1.48
CA LEU A 203 19.02 14.07 1.69
C LEU A 203 18.40 12.99 0.79
N LEU A 204 17.08 12.99 0.62
CA LEU A 204 16.40 12.05 -0.29
C LEU A 204 16.84 12.30 -1.74
N GLY A 205 16.99 13.57 -2.14
CA GLY A 205 17.54 13.94 -3.44
C GLY A 205 18.96 13.41 -3.67
N ASP A 206 19.86 13.63 -2.70
CA ASP A 206 21.25 13.15 -2.74
C ASP A 206 21.35 11.61 -2.82
N LEU A 207 20.39 10.90 -2.20
CA LEU A 207 20.28 9.44 -2.23
C LEU A 207 19.58 8.90 -3.49
N GLY A 208 19.16 9.79 -4.38
CA GLY A 208 18.58 9.48 -5.67
C GLY A 208 17.13 9.02 -5.58
N TYR A 209 16.33 9.60 -4.67
CA TYR A 209 14.91 9.33 -4.50
C TYR A 209 14.04 10.45 -5.07
N THR A 210 12.86 10.06 -5.57
CA THR A 210 11.72 10.93 -5.87
C THR A 210 10.66 10.73 -4.79
N SER A 211 10.28 11.80 -4.11
CA SER A 211 9.24 11.76 -3.08
C SER A 211 7.86 11.84 -3.72
N VAL A 212 6.96 10.92 -3.38
CA VAL A 212 5.59 10.89 -3.89
C VAL A 212 4.62 11.11 -2.74
N MET A 213 3.92 12.24 -2.77
CA MET A 213 2.90 12.60 -1.80
C MET A 213 1.52 12.19 -2.32
N TRP A 214 0.47 12.81 -1.79
CA TRP A 214 -0.90 12.62 -2.25
C TRP A 214 -1.64 13.96 -2.22
N ALA A 215 -2.64 14.07 -3.08
CA ALA A 215 -3.60 15.17 -3.04
C ALA A 215 -4.93 14.75 -2.40
N VAL A 216 -5.28 13.46 -2.51
CA VAL A 216 -6.57 12.93 -2.08
C VAL A 216 -6.34 11.86 -1.01
N TYR A 217 -6.62 12.18 0.25
CA TYR A 217 -6.67 11.18 1.31
C TYR A 217 -8.09 10.60 1.42
N ALA A 218 -8.23 9.29 1.28
CA ALA A 218 -9.54 8.64 1.28
C ALA A 218 -10.10 8.33 2.68
N GLY A 219 -9.32 8.54 3.76
CA GLY A 219 -9.81 8.36 5.14
C GLY A 219 -10.01 6.91 5.56
N ASP A 220 -9.27 5.98 4.98
CA ASP A 220 -9.45 4.53 5.18
C ASP A 220 -8.94 4.03 6.54
N LEU A 221 -8.05 4.78 7.20
CA LEU A 221 -7.60 4.46 8.57
C LEU A 221 -8.70 4.71 9.60
N GLU A 222 -9.50 5.76 9.42
CA GLU A 222 -10.56 6.17 10.36
C GLU A 222 -11.96 5.68 9.97
N ALA A 223 -12.09 5.09 8.78
CA ALA A 223 -13.36 4.61 8.25
C ALA A 223 -13.97 3.50 9.12
N LYS A 224 -15.29 3.56 9.32
CA LYS A 224 -16.07 2.47 9.96
C LYS A 224 -16.71 1.57 8.92
N THR A 225 -16.93 2.11 7.73
CA THR A 225 -17.55 1.45 6.58
C THR A 225 -16.81 1.85 5.30
N PRO A 226 -16.83 1.02 4.24
CA PRO A 226 -16.22 1.42 2.97
C PRO A 226 -16.96 2.60 2.30
N GLU A 227 -18.23 2.85 2.64
CA GLU A 227 -18.96 4.07 2.27
C GLU A 227 -18.32 5.35 2.85
N ASP A 228 -17.71 5.27 4.03
CA ASP A 228 -17.00 6.42 4.63
C ASP A 228 -15.78 6.80 3.80
N VAL A 229 -15.09 5.81 3.22
CA VAL A 229 -13.97 6.00 2.31
C VAL A 229 -14.44 6.68 1.03
N VAL A 230 -15.50 6.15 0.40
CA VAL A 230 -16.09 6.72 -0.82
C VAL A 230 -16.53 8.17 -0.60
N ARG A 231 -17.22 8.45 0.50
CA ARG A 231 -17.68 9.79 0.86
C ARG A 231 -16.51 10.75 1.10
N THR A 232 -15.47 10.31 1.80
CA THR A 232 -14.30 11.13 2.08
C THR A 232 -13.50 11.43 0.82
N PHE A 233 -13.29 10.43 -0.04
CA PHE A 233 -12.65 10.59 -1.35
C PHE A 233 -13.30 11.71 -2.16
N PHE A 234 -14.62 11.65 -2.39
CA PHE A 234 -15.30 12.65 -3.21
C PHE A 234 -15.37 14.03 -2.54
N ARG A 235 -15.57 14.07 -1.22
CA ARG A 235 -15.52 15.34 -0.47
C ARG A 235 -14.18 16.04 -0.63
N VAL A 236 -13.06 15.29 -0.57
CA VAL A 236 -11.72 15.87 -0.76
C VAL A 236 -11.52 16.33 -2.19
N LEU A 237 -11.90 15.51 -3.18
CA LEU A 237 -11.79 15.84 -4.60
C LEU A 237 -12.55 17.14 -4.95
N GLU A 238 -13.82 17.24 -4.55
CA GLU A 238 -14.67 18.42 -4.79
C GLU A 238 -14.16 19.66 -4.06
N ARG A 239 -13.67 19.48 -2.83
CA ARG A 239 -13.06 20.57 -2.07
C ARG A 239 -11.84 21.13 -2.82
N ARG A 240 -10.98 20.27 -3.35
CA ARG A 240 -9.79 20.67 -4.12
C ARG A 240 -10.14 21.35 -5.43
N GLU A 241 -11.12 20.82 -6.16
CA GLU A 241 -11.59 21.46 -7.40
C GLU A 241 -12.03 22.90 -7.12
N ARG A 242 -12.75 23.13 -6.02
CA ARG A 242 -13.18 24.48 -5.59
C ARG A 242 -12.04 25.37 -5.08
N GLU A 243 -11.09 24.84 -4.33
CA GLU A 243 -10.06 25.64 -3.63
C GLU A 243 -8.82 25.90 -4.47
N THR A 244 -8.41 24.95 -5.33
CA THR A 244 -7.18 25.04 -6.12
C THR A 244 -7.41 24.82 -7.62
N GLY A 245 -8.61 24.44 -8.03
CA GLY A 245 -8.88 24.03 -9.42
C GLY A 245 -8.30 22.66 -9.76
N ASP A 246 -7.82 21.89 -8.78
CA ASP A 246 -7.35 20.53 -9.02
C ASP A 246 -8.54 19.57 -9.08
N ARG A 247 -8.71 18.89 -10.21
CA ARG A 247 -9.85 18.00 -10.49
C ARG A 247 -9.51 16.53 -10.30
N GLY A 248 -8.24 16.22 -10.06
CA GLY A 248 -7.73 14.87 -9.88
C GLY A 248 -6.60 14.82 -8.87
N GLY A 249 -6.07 13.63 -8.65
CA GLY A 249 -4.91 13.46 -7.80
C GLY A 249 -4.48 12.04 -7.52
N ILE A 250 -3.29 11.94 -6.95
CA ILE A 250 -2.76 10.74 -6.32
C ILE A 250 -3.53 10.50 -5.02
N VAL A 251 -4.10 9.30 -4.91
CA VAL A 251 -4.97 8.87 -3.82
C VAL A 251 -4.16 8.07 -2.80
N LEU A 252 -4.17 8.51 -1.54
CA LEU A 252 -3.62 7.76 -0.43
C LEU A 252 -4.68 6.85 0.18
N MET A 253 -4.36 5.55 0.19
CA MET A 253 -5.06 4.47 0.90
C MET A 253 -4.01 3.52 1.50
N HIS A 254 -4.44 2.53 2.27
CA HIS A 254 -3.54 1.54 2.89
C HIS A 254 -4.03 0.13 2.55
N ASP A 255 -3.16 -0.70 1.97
CA ASP A 255 -3.51 -2.09 1.61
C ASP A 255 -3.65 -3.00 2.84
N THR A 256 -3.21 -2.54 4.01
CA THR A 256 -3.40 -3.20 5.31
C THR A 256 -4.83 -3.07 5.84
N LYS A 257 -5.67 -2.19 5.26
CA LYS A 257 -7.05 -1.94 5.72
C LYS A 257 -8.08 -2.60 4.83
N ARG A 258 -8.96 -3.39 5.43
CA ARG A 258 -10.09 -4.04 4.72
C ARG A 258 -11.02 -3.01 4.06
N HIS A 259 -11.24 -1.86 4.69
CA HIS A 259 -12.09 -0.81 4.13
C HIS A 259 -11.55 -0.26 2.81
N SER A 260 -10.24 -0.24 2.60
CA SER A 260 -9.63 0.12 1.31
C SER A 260 -10.07 -0.80 0.19
N LEU A 261 -9.96 -2.12 0.41
CA LEU A 261 -10.34 -3.15 -0.56
C LEU A 261 -11.83 -3.08 -0.87
N ASP A 262 -12.66 -3.03 0.17
CA ASP A 262 -14.11 -3.06 0.01
C ASP A 262 -14.66 -1.76 -0.63
N ALA A 263 -13.92 -0.64 -0.51
CA ALA A 263 -14.28 0.65 -1.10
C ALA A 263 -13.85 0.77 -2.57
N LEU A 264 -12.75 0.14 -2.99
CA LEU A 264 -12.19 0.33 -4.33
C LEU A 264 -13.20 0.05 -5.47
N PRO A 265 -13.93 -1.08 -5.51
CA PRO A 265 -14.96 -1.28 -6.54
C PRO A 265 -16.10 -0.26 -6.48
N ARG A 266 -16.39 0.29 -5.29
CA ARG A 266 -17.44 1.31 -5.10
C ARG A 266 -16.99 2.67 -5.65
N LEU A 267 -15.72 3.02 -5.42
CA LEU A 267 -15.08 4.21 -5.99
C LEU A 267 -15.10 4.16 -7.51
N VAL A 268 -14.63 3.06 -8.11
CA VAL A 268 -14.61 2.89 -9.58
C VAL A 268 -16.02 3.03 -10.16
N ARG A 269 -17.02 2.32 -9.59
CA ARG A 269 -18.41 2.46 -10.05
C ARG A 269 -18.96 3.88 -9.89
N ALA A 270 -18.58 4.58 -8.83
CA ALA A 270 -19.03 5.96 -8.61
C ALA A 270 -18.38 6.94 -9.60
N LEU A 271 -17.09 6.76 -9.92
CA LEU A 271 -16.39 7.52 -10.97
C LEU A 271 -17.03 7.25 -12.34
N GLN A 272 -17.31 5.99 -12.68
CA GLN A 272 -18.01 5.63 -13.92
C GLN A 272 -19.39 6.31 -14.04
N ARG A 273 -20.18 6.32 -12.95
CA ARG A 273 -21.47 7.05 -12.95
C ARG A 273 -21.29 8.56 -13.13
N ARG A 274 -20.26 9.16 -12.52
CA ARG A 274 -19.94 10.58 -12.76
C ARG A 274 -19.53 10.82 -14.21
N ASN A 275 -18.77 9.90 -14.80
CA ASN A 275 -18.37 9.99 -16.21
C ASN A 275 -19.56 9.97 -17.15
N CYS A 276 -20.62 9.23 -16.86
CA CYS A 276 -21.85 9.31 -17.67
C CYS A 276 -22.44 10.72 -17.68
N ALA A 277 -22.55 11.35 -16.51
CA ALA A 277 -23.05 12.71 -16.42
C ALA A 277 -22.10 13.75 -17.05
N LEU A 278 -20.79 13.53 -16.97
CA LEU A 278 -19.77 14.40 -17.58
C LEU A 278 -19.79 14.29 -19.11
N LEU A 279 -19.92 13.07 -19.63
CA LEU A 279 -20.02 12.76 -21.06
C LEU A 279 -21.23 13.47 -21.67
N GLU A 280 -22.39 13.44 -21.01
CA GLU A 280 -23.60 14.15 -21.46
C GLU A 280 -23.39 15.67 -21.56
N ARG A 281 -22.51 16.23 -20.74
CA ARG A 281 -22.18 17.67 -20.74
C ARG A 281 -20.98 18.01 -21.63
N GLY A 282 -20.35 17.03 -22.27
CA GLY A 282 -19.12 17.24 -23.04
C GLY A 282 -17.94 17.70 -22.19
N GLU A 283 -17.90 17.30 -20.92
CA GLU A 283 -16.80 17.61 -20.00
C GLU A 283 -15.76 16.49 -19.97
N GLU A 284 -14.53 16.85 -19.60
CA GLU A 284 -13.46 15.90 -19.28
C GLU A 284 -13.96 14.83 -18.30
N LEU A 285 -13.61 13.57 -18.57
CA LEU A 285 -14.00 12.40 -17.79
C LEU A 285 -12.92 12.04 -16.76
N TYR A 286 -13.35 11.45 -15.64
CA TYR A 286 -12.43 10.87 -14.68
C TYR A 286 -11.70 9.66 -15.24
N ASP A 287 -10.39 9.77 -15.35
CA ASP A 287 -9.53 8.70 -15.82
C ASP A 287 -8.71 8.11 -14.65
N ILE A 288 -8.72 6.79 -14.54
CA ILE A 288 -7.86 6.08 -13.59
C ILE A 288 -6.59 5.72 -14.34
N VAL A 289 -5.50 6.38 -13.97
CA VAL A 289 -4.19 6.27 -14.61
C VAL A 289 -3.24 5.48 -13.73
N ASP A 290 -2.17 4.97 -14.32
CA ASP A 290 -1.08 4.24 -13.67
C ASP A 290 0.30 4.89 -13.85
N ASP A 291 0.37 5.99 -14.62
CA ASP A 291 1.56 6.79 -14.81
C ASP A 291 1.61 7.99 -13.85
N LEU A 292 2.73 8.15 -13.14
CA LEU A 292 3.00 9.33 -12.31
C LEU A 292 3.24 10.60 -13.14
N GLY A 293 3.58 10.48 -14.42
CA GLY A 293 3.84 11.60 -15.34
C GLY A 293 2.70 12.61 -15.39
N TYR A 294 1.44 12.18 -15.27
CA TYR A 294 0.28 13.07 -15.20
C TYR A 294 0.28 14.03 -13.99
N PHE A 295 1.12 13.79 -12.98
CA PHE A 295 1.21 14.58 -11.75
C PHE A 295 2.53 15.36 -11.64
N ILE A 296 3.34 15.37 -12.71
CA ILE A 296 4.62 16.09 -12.77
C ILE A 296 4.51 17.17 -13.85
N PRO A 297 4.50 18.46 -13.48
CA PRO A 297 4.43 19.55 -14.45
C PRO A 297 5.57 19.46 -15.47
N GLY A 298 5.20 19.43 -16.76
CA GLY A 298 6.15 19.37 -17.88
C GLY A 298 6.75 17.99 -18.16
N HIS A 299 6.29 16.94 -17.49
CA HIS A 299 6.64 15.56 -17.84
C HIS A 299 5.60 14.99 -18.80
N GLU A 300 6.06 14.31 -19.86
CA GLU A 300 5.18 13.62 -20.79
C GLU A 300 4.85 12.22 -20.25
N PRO A 301 3.57 11.89 -20.03
CA PRO A 301 3.15 10.54 -19.72
C PRO A 301 3.27 9.62 -20.94
N ASP A 302 3.26 8.30 -20.73
CA ASP A 302 3.38 7.30 -21.80
C ASP A 302 2.28 7.41 -22.87
N GLN A 303 1.06 7.75 -22.43
CA GLN A 303 -0.06 8.11 -23.31
C GLN A 303 -0.48 9.55 -22.99
N THR A 304 -0.74 10.36 -24.01
CA THR A 304 -1.22 11.72 -23.78
C THR A 304 -2.62 11.71 -23.17
N LEU A 305 -2.95 12.79 -22.45
CA LEU A 305 -4.31 12.94 -21.90
C LEU A 305 -5.38 12.89 -23.01
N ALA A 306 -5.10 13.43 -24.19
CA ALA A 306 -6.05 13.46 -25.29
C ALA A 306 -6.40 12.04 -25.77
N GLU A 307 -5.38 11.20 -25.99
CA GLU A 307 -5.56 9.78 -26.37
C GLU A 307 -6.36 9.02 -25.31
N ARG A 308 -6.02 9.21 -24.04
CA ARG A 308 -6.75 8.61 -22.91
C ARG A 308 -8.22 9.03 -22.85
N GLN A 309 -8.51 10.32 -23.05
CA GLN A 309 -9.88 10.82 -23.02
C GLN A 309 -10.70 10.28 -24.20
N GLU A 310 -10.13 10.15 -25.39
CA GLU A 310 -10.80 9.54 -26.54
C GLU A 310 -11.20 8.07 -26.25
N GLU A 311 -10.26 7.27 -25.74
CA GLU A 311 -10.51 5.87 -25.35
C GLU A 311 -11.59 5.79 -24.26
N LEU A 312 -11.50 6.67 -23.26
CA LEU A 312 -12.41 6.70 -22.12
C LEU A 312 -13.82 7.13 -22.51
N GLU A 313 -13.98 8.12 -23.39
CA GLU A 313 -15.28 8.51 -23.94
C GLU A 313 -15.91 7.36 -24.72
N HIS A 314 -15.13 6.68 -25.55
CA HIS A 314 -15.60 5.54 -26.33
C HIS A 314 -16.07 4.39 -25.42
N ALA A 315 -15.33 4.11 -24.34
CA ALA A 315 -15.72 3.14 -23.32
C ALA A 315 -16.97 3.59 -22.53
N ALA A 316 -17.03 4.86 -22.13
CA ALA A 316 -18.14 5.43 -21.36
C ALA A 316 -19.46 5.39 -22.14
N ARG A 317 -19.45 5.70 -23.45
CA ARG A 317 -20.64 5.60 -24.32
C ARG A 317 -21.27 4.21 -24.29
N ARG A 318 -20.46 3.14 -24.23
CA ARG A 318 -20.97 1.76 -24.10
C ARG A 318 -21.50 1.48 -22.70
N ALA A 319 -20.73 1.88 -21.68
CA ALA A 319 -21.03 1.56 -20.28
C ALA A 319 -22.28 2.30 -19.77
N CYS A 320 -22.44 3.58 -20.10
CA CYS A 320 -23.54 4.43 -19.62
C CYS A 320 -24.91 3.96 -20.11
N ASN A 321 -24.98 3.46 -21.34
CA ASN A 321 -26.21 2.84 -21.87
C ASN A 321 -26.64 1.60 -21.08
N THR A 322 -25.69 0.86 -20.51
CA THR A 322 -25.97 -0.32 -19.68
C THR A 322 -26.40 0.09 -18.25
N ILE A 323 -25.85 1.18 -17.73
CA ILE A 323 -26.20 1.73 -16.42
C ILE A 323 -27.59 2.35 -16.43
N ALA A 324 -28.01 3.02 -17.51
CA ALA A 324 -29.33 3.63 -17.63
C ALA A 324 -30.50 2.62 -17.69
N LEU A 325 -30.22 1.35 -17.95
CA LEU A 325 -31.20 0.27 -18.07
C LEU A 325 -31.40 -0.56 -16.78
N ARG A 326 -30.73 -0.20 -15.67
CA ARG A 326 -30.81 -0.87 -14.36
C ARG A 326 -31.17 0.10 -13.25
#